data_AF-A0AAW9EDV4-F1
#
_entry.id   AF-A0AAW9EDV4-F1
#
_cell.length_a   1.000
_cell.length_b   1.000
_cell.length_c   1.000
_cell.angle_alpha   90.00
_cell.angle_beta   90.00
_cell.angle_gamma   90.00
#
_symmetry.space_group_name_H-M   'P 1'
#
loop_
_entity.id
_entity.type
_entity.pdbx_description
1 polymer ?
#
loop_
_entity_poly.entity_id
_entity_poly.type
_entity_poly.pdbx_seq_one_letter_code
_entity_poly.pdbx_strand_id
1 'polypeptide(L)'
;LFVIRNAGNIVPSFGPEPGGVSATIEYAVVALGVTDIVICGHSNCGAMKAIADSQPLDPMPAVAHWLHYADAAKAVVEKKTWANPIDKVNA
;
A
#
# COMPACT_ATOMS: atom_id res chain seq x y z
N LEU A 1 14.63 6.06 -13.62
CA LEU A 1 13.50 5.78 -12.71
C LEU A 1 14.01 5.91 -11.27
N PHE A 2 13.38 6.74 -10.44
CA PHE A 2 13.67 6.83 -9.01
C PHE A 2 12.62 6.00 -8.26
N VAL A 3 13.04 5.01 -7.47
CA VAL A 3 12.18 3.87 -7.13
C VAL A 3 12.11 3.64 -5.63
N ILE A 4 10.87 3.50 -5.13
CA ILE A 4 10.56 3.01 -3.78
C ILE A 4 9.92 1.62 -3.94
N ARG A 5 10.36 0.65 -3.14
CA ARG A 5 9.71 -0.67 -3.05
C ARG A 5 9.46 -1.00 -1.59
N ASN A 6 8.22 -1.27 -1.26
CA ASN A 6 7.78 -1.73 0.06
C ASN A 6 6.68 -2.80 -0.09
N ALA A 7 6.32 -3.45 1.01
CA ALA A 7 5.26 -4.44 1.00
C ALA A 7 3.92 -3.81 0.61
N GLY A 8 3.37 -4.22 -0.52
CA GLY A 8 2.08 -3.72 -1.00
C GLY A 8 2.12 -2.37 -1.72
N ASN A 9 3.30 -1.84 -2.08
CA ASN A 9 3.44 -0.56 -2.80
C ASN A 9 2.66 0.60 -2.13
N ILE A 10 2.52 0.54 -0.81
CA ILE A 10 1.73 1.48 0.00
C ILE A 10 2.48 2.80 0.12
N VAL A 11 1.72 3.90 -0.04
CA VAL A 11 2.15 5.24 0.31
C VAL A 11 1.34 5.69 1.52
N PRO A 12 1.94 5.82 2.71
CA PRO A 12 1.23 6.27 3.90
C PRO A 12 0.89 7.75 3.79
N SER A 13 -0.15 8.18 4.50
CA SER A 13 -0.43 9.61 4.67
C SER A 13 0.76 10.31 5.33
N PHE A 14 0.97 11.58 5.00
CA PHE A 14 1.99 12.39 5.65
C PHE A 14 1.74 12.46 7.17
N GLY A 15 2.80 12.32 7.95
CA GLY A 15 2.79 12.38 9.41
C GLY A 15 3.94 13.25 9.93
N PRO A 16 3.92 13.63 11.21
CA PRO A 16 4.94 14.50 11.81
C PRO A 16 6.32 13.84 11.85
N GLU A 17 6.37 12.52 11.99
CA GLU A 17 7.61 11.75 11.95
C GLU A 17 7.95 11.37 10.51
N PRO A 18 9.17 11.69 10.02
CA PRO A 18 9.56 11.37 8.66
C PRO A 18 9.68 9.85 8.47
N GLY A 19 8.89 9.31 7.54
CA GLY A 19 9.01 7.94 7.06
C GLY A 19 9.89 7.84 5.81
N GLY A 20 10.45 6.65 5.56
CA GLY A 20 11.26 6.42 4.37
C GLY A 20 10.54 6.72 3.05
N VAL A 21 9.22 6.49 2.99
CA VAL A 21 8.41 6.82 1.78
C VAL A 21 8.24 8.32 1.62
N SER A 22 7.86 9.06 2.68
CA SER A 22 7.63 10.51 2.60
C SER A 22 8.91 11.27 2.29
N ALA A 23 10.02 10.93 2.94
CA ALA A 23 11.33 11.55 2.68
C ALA A 23 11.81 11.29 1.24
N THR A 24 11.56 10.08 0.72
CA THR A 24 11.97 9.73 -0.65
C THR A 24 11.10 10.45 -1.69
N ILE A 25 9.79 10.58 -1.46
CA ILE A 25 8.91 11.38 -2.33
C ILE A 25 9.31 12.86 -2.31
N GLU A 26 9.58 13.42 -1.12
CA GLU A 26 10.04 14.80 -0.98
C GLU A 26 11.34 15.04 -1.76
N TYR A 27 12.33 14.17 -1.63
CA TYR A 27 13.58 14.27 -2.37
C TYR A 27 13.35 14.18 -3.89
N ALA A 28 12.50 13.25 -4.34
CA ALA A 28 12.18 13.09 -5.75
C ALA A 28 11.59 14.38 -6.34
N VAL A 29 10.63 15.00 -5.65
CA VAL A 29 9.93 16.18 -6.14
C VAL A 29 10.80 17.44 -5.99
N VAL A 30 11.33 17.70 -4.80
CA VAL A 30 12.00 18.96 -4.46
C VAL A 30 13.44 19.00 -4.98
N ALA A 31 14.20 17.91 -4.83
CA ALA A 31 15.61 17.89 -5.20
C ALA A 31 15.82 17.42 -6.65
N LEU A 32 15.04 16.45 -7.14
CA LEU A 32 15.20 15.89 -8.48
C LEU A 32 14.24 16.48 -9.52
N GLY A 33 13.20 17.21 -9.11
CA GLY A 33 12.25 17.85 -10.01
C GLY A 33 11.37 16.86 -10.79
N VAL A 34 11.06 15.69 -10.23
CA VAL A 34 10.16 14.74 -10.91
C VAL A 34 8.74 15.29 -11.00
N THR A 35 8.13 15.18 -12.18
CA THR A 35 6.75 15.64 -12.45
C THR A 35 5.72 14.52 -12.32
N ASP A 36 6.16 13.28 -12.47
CA ASP A 36 5.30 12.11 -12.56
C ASP A 36 5.61 11.13 -11.43
N ILE A 37 4.57 10.71 -10.72
CA ILE A 37 4.63 9.66 -9.69
C ILE A 37 3.66 8.57 -10.11
N VAL A 38 4.16 7.33 -10.23
CA VAL A 38 3.37 6.16 -10.58
C VAL A 38 3.40 5.17 -9.43
N ILE A 39 2.22 4.83 -8.88
CA ILE A 39 2.06 3.75 -7.91
C ILE A 39 1.76 2.46 -8.67
N CYS A 40 2.75 1.57 -8.75
CA CYS A 40 2.63 0.32 -9.49
C CYS A 40 2.18 -0.81 -8.58
N GLY A 41 0.88 -1.12 -8.62
CA GLY A 41 0.34 -2.39 -8.16
C GLY A 41 0.81 -3.56 -9.05
N HIS A 42 0.55 -4.79 -8.60
CA HIS A 42 0.83 -5.99 -9.40
C HIS A 42 -0.09 -7.15 -9.01
N SER A 43 -0.28 -8.09 -9.93
CA SER A 43 -1.05 -9.31 -9.68
C SER A 43 -0.39 -10.16 -8.59
N ASN A 44 -1.22 -10.94 -7.87
CA ASN A 44 -0.77 -11.86 -6.81
C ASN A 44 0.08 -11.21 -5.70
N CYS A 45 -0.20 -9.96 -5.35
CA CYS A 45 0.48 -9.29 -4.24
C CYS A 45 0.14 -9.95 -2.90
N GLY A 46 1.13 -10.54 -2.22
CA GLY A 46 0.92 -11.20 -0.93
C GLY A 46 0.43 -10.26 0.17
N ALA A 47 0.90 -9.00 0.19
CA ALA A 47 0.42 -7.98 1.13
C ALA A 47 -1.07 -7.67 0.93
N MET A 48 -1.51 -7.48 -0.32
CA MET A 48 -2.93 -7.20 -0.62
C MET A 48 -3.81 -8.41 -0.31
N LYS A 49 -3.33 -9.63 -0.58
CA LYS A 49 -4.03 -10.86 -0.19
C LYS A 49 -4.21 -10.96 1.33
N ALA A 50 -3.17 -10.63 2.11
CA ALA A 50 -3.25 -10.62 3.57
C ALA A 50 -4.31 -9.61 4.07
N ILE A 51 -4.38 -8.42 3.47
CA ILE A 51 -5.39 -7.40 3.80
C ILE A 51 -6.81 -7.89 3.45
N ALA A 52 -6.99 -8.41 2.23
CA ALA A 52 -8.29 -8.84 1.71
C ALA A 52 -8.89 -10.01 2.49
N ASP A 53 -8.05 -11.00 2.83
CA ASP A 53 -8.46 -12.21 3.56
C ASP A 53 -8.38 -12.04 5.09
N SER A 54 -7.95 -10.86 5.58
CA SER A 54 -7.74 -10.60 7.02
C SER A 54 -6.85 -11.64 7.69
N GLN A 55 -5.75 -12.01 7.02
CA GLN A 55 -4.82 -13.04 7.51
C GLN A 55 -4.22 -12.62 8.86
N PRO A 56 -4.02 -13.57 9.79
CA PRO A 56 -3.28 -13.31 11.03
C PRO A 56 -1.82 -12.94 10.72
N LEU A 57 -1.35 -11.84 11.29
CA LEU A 57 0.01 -11.31 11.11
C LEU A 57 0.82 -11.31 12.42
N ASP A 58 0.42 -12.14 13.40
CA ASP A 58 1.04 -12.25 14.73
C ASP A 58 2.59 -12.35 14.71
N PRO A 59 3.23 -13.13 13.82
CA PRO A 59 4.69 -13.21 13.79
C PRO A 59 5.37 -11.99 13.14
N MET A 60 4.61 -11.04 12.59
CA MET A 60 5.12 -9.91 11.81
C MET A 60 4.50 -8.57 12.25
N PRO A 61 4.72 -8.12 13.50
CA PRO A 61 4.08 -6.92 14.04
C PRO A 61 4.37 -5.64 13.23
N ALA A 62 5.58 -5.51 12.67
CA ALA A 62 5.91 -4.39 11.79
C ALA A 62 5.09 -4.41 10.48
N VAL A 63 4.84 -5.59 9.92
CA VAL A 63 4.00 -5.75 8.72
C VAL A 63 2.54 -5.49 9.07
N ALA A 64 2.05 -6.01 10.20
CA ALA A 64 0.69 -5.75 10.67
C ALA A 64 0.43 -4.24 10.81
N HIS A 65 1.36 -3.52 11.46
CA HIS A 65 1.26 -2.07 11.59
C HIS A 65 1.37 -1.35 10.23
N TRP A 66 2.23 -1.82 9.33
CA TRP A 66 2.37 -1.25 7.99
C TRP A 66 1.12 -1.41 7.14
N LEU A 67 0.49 -2.58 7.14
CA LEU A 67 -0.67 -2.85 6.28
C LEU A 67 -1.94 -2.09 6.72
N HIS A 68 -1.99 -1.56 7.95
CA HIS A 68 -3.06 -0.67 8.41
C HIS A 68 -3.24 0.57 7.52
N TYR A 69 -2.17 1.06 6.89
CA TYR A 69 -2.27 2.18 5.94
C TYR A 69 -3.16 1.88 4.71
N ALA A 70 -3.49 0.62 4.46
CA ALA A 70 -4.40 0.20 3.39
C ALA A 70 -5.86 0.01 3.86
N ASP A 71 -6.20 0.27 5.12
CA ASP A 71 -7.56 0.04 5.65
C ASP A 71 -8.63 0.85 4.92
N ALA A 72 -8.30 2.07 4.50
CA ALA A 72 -9.19 2.89 3.69
C ALA A 72 -9.49 2.21 2.33
N ALA A 73 -8.50 1.63 1.68
CA ALA A 73 -8.68 0.89 0.44
C ALA A 73 -9.52 -0.38 0.67
N LYS A 74 -9.25 -1.12 1.75
CA LYS A 74 -10.05 -2.29 2.15
C LYS A 74 -11.52 -1.93 2.33
N ALA A 75 -11.81 -0.86 3.07
CA ALA A 75 -13.18 -0.40 3.31
C ALA A 75 -13.91 0.00 2.03
N VAL A 76 -13.21 0.56 1.03
CA VAL A 76 -13.79 0.86 -0.29
C VAL A 76 -14.12 -0.42 -1.05
N VAL A 77 -13.23 -1.41 -1.03
CA VAL A 77 -13.46 -2.72 -1.68
C VAL A 77 -14.61 -3.47 -1.03
N GLU A 78 -14.72 -3.43 0.30
CA GLU A 78 -15.78 -4.11 1.06
C GLU A 78 -17.19 -3.54 0.83
N LYS A 79 -17.30 -2.26 0.46
CA LYS A 79 -18.59 -1.61 0.14
C LYS A 79 -19.14 -2.00 -1.22
N LYS A 80 -18.34 -2.63 -2.09
CA LYS A 80 -18.76 -3.05 -3.43
C LYS A 80 -19.39 -4.44 -3.39
N THR A 81 -20.33 -4.69 -4.30
CA THR A 81 -20.86 -6.04 -4.56
C THR A 81 -19.94 -6.74 -5.54
N TRP A 82 -19.57 -7.99 -5.23
CA TRP A 82 -18.69 -8.82 -6.05
C TRP A 82 -19.44 -10.05 -6.52
N ALA A 83 -19.23 -10.44 -7.79
CA ALA A 83 -19.86 -11.63 -8.34
C ALA A 83 -19.35 -12.92 -7.67
N ASN A 84 -18.07 -12.92 -7.27
CA ASN A 84 -17.45 -14.02 -6.53
C ASN A 84 -16.28 -13.51 -5.65
N PRO A 85 -15.75 -14.33 -4.72
CA PRO A 85 -14.67 -13.94 -3.83
C PRO A 85 -13.33 -13.63 -4.53
N ILE A 86 -13.05 -14.27 -5.67
CA ILE A 86 -11.79 -14.08 -6.41
C ILE A 86 -11.75 -12.68 -7.01
N ASP A 87 -12.87 -12.21 -7.56
CA ASP A 87 -12.99 -10.86 -8.11
C ASP A 87 -12.78 -9.79 -7.03
N LYS A 88 -13.24 -10.05 -5.80
CA LYS A 88 -13.00 -9.17 -4.65
C LYS A 88 -11.51 -9.04 -4.32
N VAL A 89 -10.78 -10.16 -4.31
CA VAL A 89 -9.34 -10.18 -3.96
C VAL A 89 -8.47 -9.58 -5.06
N ASN A 90 -8.92 -9.64 -6.31
CA ASN A 90 -8.21 -9.10 -7.48
C ASN A 90 -8.53 -7.63 -7.79
N ALA A 91 -9.42 -7.01 -7.02
CA ALA A 91 -9.83 -5.61 -7.15
C ALA A 91 -8.81 -4.63 -6.57
#